data_AF-A0A7S4I5I0-F1
#
_entry.id   AF-A0A7S4I5I0-F1
#
_cell.length_a   1.000
_cell.length_b   1.000
_cell.length_c   1.000
_cell.angle_alpha   90.00
_cell.angle_beta   90.00
_cell.angle_gamma   90.00
#
_symmetry.space_group_name_H-M   'P 1'
#
loop_
_entity.id
_entity.type
_entity.pdbx_description
1 polymer ?
#
loop_
_entity_poly.entity_id
_entity_poly.type
_entity_poly.pdbx_seq_one_letter_code
_entity_poly.pdbx_strand_id
1 'polypeptide(L)'
;MVPPPRDEGGPTSGPPSGPSIPASSIPPAPDDPPLLSVPSPPESMEANVSFSHVHLYADSVGDVDEYKDLEGRLNRLSRRIENDEGDGAGGGPVDPERFRGAWRDCDRNRGDAPAEKETPAFVPQKRDATKQLLSGFGFRVTGRRFDGATRSVLVTSRDPGGVQFVITAKAGEGISDAFDSREGGPGGRDQYKHFDSANLDVFFKAHSDRQGIAVLAFEVTPLPSSSISTIHSRYSKLHPKLLPPEYSAGPLTYKDEAKVLEVYAYYEGDTGTSDADVGTRLRFVQRSTAGAGSNKMSCILPGLETVEAEFDSNSRAAYCDHWVSNVVSRTGFLGTLNETLGFTPKVDFNAGVVAAGEARIESTVTGNDAPTLVSTKGSTLKDQRQVYLPINNALSQVG
;
A
#
# COMPACT_ATOMS: atom_id res chain seq x y z
N MET A 1 -57.02 -3.18 26.06
CA MET A 1 -56.79 -4.34 25.18
C MET A 1 -55.31 -4.67 25.28
N VAL A 2 -55.01 -5.81 25.90
CA VAL A 2 -53.64 -6.30 26.20
C VAL A 2 -53.22 -7.20 25.03
N PRO A 3 -52.00 -7.06 24.48
CA PRO A 3 -51.53 -7.96 23.42
C PRO A 3 -51.22 -9.36 24.00
N PRO A 4 -51.39 -10.44 23.23
CA PRO A 4 -51.10 -11.79 23.69
C PRO A 4 -49.58 -12.03 23.81
N PRO A 5 -49.16 -13.01 24.62
CA PRO A 5 -47.75 -13.34 24.81
C PRO A 5 -47.18 -14.01 23.55
N ARG A 6 -45.89 -13.78 23.30
CA ARG A 6 -45.13 -14.45 22.24
C ARG A 6 -44.74 -15.86 22.71
N ASP A 7 -45.05 -16.84 21.88
CA ASP A 7 -44.56 -18.22 22.01
C ASP A 7 -43.04 -18.26 21.85
N GLU A 8 -42.36 -18.79 22.86
CA GLU A 8 -40.98 -19.27 22.76
C GLU A 8 -40.99 -20.77 22.49
N GLY A 9 -40.20 -21.22 21.52
CA GLY A 9 -39.71 -22.60 21.47
C GLY A 9 -40.00 -23.37 20.18
N GLY A 10 -39.06 -23.35 19.24
CA GLY A 10 -38.94 -24.34 18.18
C GLY A 10 -37.45 -24.60 17.88
N PRO A 11 -36.96 -25.85 17.95
CA PRO A 11 -35.56 -26.16 17.63
C PRO A 11 -35.34 -26.04 16.12
N THR A 12 -34.44 -25.16 15.71
CA THR A 12 -33.99 -25.04 14.32
C THR A 12 -33.10 -26.23 13.98
N SER A 13 -33.62 -27.16 13.19
CA SER A 13 -32.83 -28.22 12.55
C SER A 13 -31.80 -27.60 11.61
N GLY A 14 -30.52 -27.81 11.90
CA GLY A 14 -29.42 -27.42 11.02
C GLY A 14 -29.47 -28.13 9.66
N PRO A 15 -28.82 -27.55 8.63
CA PRO A 15 -28.81 -28.11 7.28
C PRO A 15 -28.10 -29.48 7.26
N PRO A 16 -28.51 -30.39 6.36
CA PRO A 16 -27.91 -31.72 6.26
C PRO A 16 -26.44 -31.60 5.84
N SER A 17 -25.57 -32.30 6.57
CA SER A 17 -24.18 -32.52 6.22
C SER A 17 -24.09 -33.24 4.87
N GLY A 18 -23.58 -32.54 3.86
CA GLY A 18 -23.27 -33.13 2.56
C GLY A 18 -22.19 -34.21 2.66
N PRO A 19 -22.11 -35.13 1.68
CA PRO A 19 -21.16 -36.23 1.69
C PRO A 19 -19.72 -35.71 1.67
N SER A 20 -18.95 -36.11 2.68
CA SER A 20 -17.52 -35.88 2.79
C SER A 20 -16.79 -36.64 1.69
N ILE A 21 -16.18 -35.91 0.75
CA ILE A 21 -15.29 -36.50 -0.27
C ILE A 21 -13.98 -36.93 0.43
N PRO A 22 -13.57 -38.21 0.32
CA PRO A 22 -12.32 -38.67 0.92
C PRO A 22 -11.12 -37.97 0.25
N ALA A 23 -10.24 -37.41 1.07
CA ALA A 23 -9.05 -36.67 0.64
C ALA A 23 -8.01 -37.49 -0.16
N SER A 24 -8.30 -38.74 -0.50
CA SER A 24 -7.35 -39.66 -1.17
C SER A 24 -7.53 -39.76 -2.69
N SER A 25 -8.35 -38.91 -3.31
CA SER A 25 -8.64 -38.98 -4.76
C SER A 25 -8.15 -37.78 -5.57
N ILE A 26 -7.28 -36.94 -5.00
CA ILE A 26 -6.60 -35.89 -5.77
C ILE A 26 -5.38 -36.55 -6.43
N PRO A 27 -5.32 -36.68 -7.77
CA PRO A 27 -4.13 -37.18 -8.45
C PRO A 27 -2.93 -36.28 -8.10
N PRO A 28 -1.71 -36.84 -7.97
CA PRO A 28 -0.52 -36.03 -7.78
C PRO A 28 -0.42 -35.00 -8.92
N ALA A 29 -0.10 -33.75 -8.56
CA ALA A 29 0.18 -32.73 -9.55
C ALA A 29 1.27 -33.27 -10.51
N PRO A 30 1.12 -33.09 -11.83
CA PRO A 30 2.14 -33.51 -12.77
C PRO A 30 3.49 -32.89 -12.35
N ASP A 31 4.56 -33.68 -12.43
CA ASP A 31 5.91 -33.21 -12.12
C ASP A 31 6.20 -31.95 -12.96
N ASP A 32 6.35 -30.81 -12.29
CA ASP A 32 6.71 -29.57 -12.95
C ASP A 32 8.04 -29.78 -13.68
N PRO A 33 8.14 -29.39 -14.97
CA PRO A 33 9.37 -29.56 -15.73
C PRO A 33 10.52 -28.86 -15.00
N PRO A 34 11.74 -29.45 -15.01
CA PRO A 34 12.89 -28.86 -14.35
C PRO A 34 13.07 -27.41 -14.81
N LEU A 35 13.13 -26.49 -13.84
CA LEU A 35 13.23 -25.06 -14.09
C LEU A 35 14.38 -24.79 -15.06
N LEU A 36 14.04 -24.32 -16.25
CA LEU A 36 15.00 -23.87 -17.23
C LEU A 36 15.85 -22.78 -16.56
N SER A 37 17.16 -23.00 -16.50
CA SER A 37 18.11 -22.00 -16.02
C SER A 37 17.94 -20.74 -16.85
N VAL A 38 17.32 -19.70 -16.28
CA VAL A 38 17.20 -18.40 -16.94
C VAL A 38 18.61 -17.84 -17.06
N PRO A 39 19.11 -17.54 -18.28
CA PRO A 39 20.44 -16.98 -18.46
C PRO A 39 20.57 -15.69 -17.65
N SER A 40 21.65 -15.53 -16.88
CA SER A 40 21.91 -14.28 -16.18
C SER A 40 21.97 -13.13 -17.18
N PRO A 41 21.23 -12.02 -16.97
CA PRO A 41 21.34 -10.87 -17.83
C PRO A 41 22.77 -10.30 -17.77
N PRO A 42 23.28 -9.70 -18.86
CA PRO A 42 24.60 -9.05 -18.83
C PRO A 42 24.63 -7.97 -17.74
N GLU A 43 25.74 -7.86 -16.98
CA GLU A 43 25.92 -6.97 -15.82
C GLU A 43 25.55 -5.49 -16.09
N SER A 44 25.56 -5.06 -17.36
CA SER A 44 25.12 -3.71 -17.76
C SER A 44 23.60 -3.49 -17.73
N MET A 45 22.81 -4.49 -17.30
CA MET A 45 21.35 -4.44 -17.36
C MET A 45 20.64 -4.11 -16.04
N GLU A 46 21.32 -4.02 -14.90
CA GLU A 46 20.60 -3.80 -13.64
C GLU A 46 19.95 -2.40 -13.56
N ALA A 47 18.63 -2.39 -13.32
CA ALA A 47 17.94 -1.16 -13.01
C ALA A 47 18.30 -0.75 -11.57
N ASN A 48 18.83 0.46 -11.37
CA ASN A 48 19.11 0.96 -10.03
C ASN A 48 17.83 1.55 -9.44
N VAL A 49 17.06 0.68 -8.78
CA VAL A 49 15.76 1.01 -8.22
C VAL A 49 15.70 0.70 -6.73
N SER A 50 15.05 1.58 -5.97
CA SER A 50 14.72 1.40 -4.56
C SER A 50 13.21 1.50 -4.36
N PHE A 51 12.70 1.01 -3.23
CA PHE A 51 11.31 1.20 -2.87
C PHE A 51 10.99 2.70 -2.76
N SER A 52 9.83 3.12 -3.27
CA SER A 52 9.34 4.49 -3.12
C SER A 52 8.09 4.55 -2.24
N HIS A 53 6.99 3.96 -2.71
CA HIS A 53 5.72 3.97 -2.00
C HIS A 53 4.80 2.86 -2.49
N VAL A 54 3.75 2.63 -1.71
CA VAL A 54 2.59 1.85 -2.11
C VAL A 54 1.44 2.79 -2.44
N HIS A 55 0.71 2.56 -3.52
CA HIS A 55 -0.50 3.32 -3.85
C HIS A 55 -1.74 2.44 -3.66
N LEU A 56 -2.58 2.79 -2.70
CA LEU A 56 -3.85 2.16 -2.42
C LEU A 56 -4.99 2.97 -3.04
N TYR A 57 -5.88 2.29 -3.79
CA TYR A 57 -7.14 2.87 -4.21
C TYR A 57 -8.23 2.45 -3.23
N ALA A 58 -8.85 3.44 -2.59
CA ALA A 58 -9.76 3.28 -1.47
C ALA A 58 -11.20 3.61 -1.87
N ASP A 59 -12.16 3.06 -1.12
CA ASP A 59 -13.58 3.38 -1.28
C ASP A 59 -13.86 4.87 -0.98
N SER A 60 -13.10 5.45 -0.05
CA SER A 60 -13.22 6.86 0.33
C SER A 60 -11.93 7.37 0.97
N VAL A 61 -11.65 8.66 0.74
CA VAL A 61 -10.64 9.44 1.46
C VAL A 61 -11.33 10.69 2.02
N GLY A 62 -11.29 10.83 3.34
CA GLY A 62 -11.85 11.95 4.09
C GLY A 62 -11.07 13.24 3.87
N ASP A 63 -11.53 14.33 4.51
CA ASP A 63 -10.76 15.57 4.52
C ASP A 63 -9.46 15.40 5.31
N VAL A 64 -8.40 16.10 4.89
CA VAL A 64 -7.14 16.12 5.62
C VAL A 64 -7.34 16.67 7.03
N ASP A 65 -8.24 17.64 7.22
CA ASP A 65 -8.53 18.19 8.54
C ASP A 65 -9.14 17.16 9.49
N GLU A 66 -9.92 16.20 8.99
CA GLU A 66 -10.42 15.07 9.79
C GLU A 66 -9.27 14.18 10.27
N TYR A 67 -8.32 13.90 9.39
CA TYR A 67 -7.15 13.10 9.72
C TYR A 67 -6.25 13.83 10.71
N LYS A 68 -6.07 15.14 10.56
CA LYS A 68 -5.31 15.97 11.50
C LYS A 68 -5.95 16.07 12.88
N ASP A 69 -7.27 16.15 12.94
CA ASP A 69 -7.97 16.05 14.22
C ASP A 69 -7.72 14.69 14.91
N LEU A 70 -7.76 13.59 14.14
CA LEU A 70 -7.42 12.26 14.64
C LEU A 70 -5.96 12.18 15.12
N GLU A 71 -5.00 12.68 14.36
CA GLU A 71 -3.59 12.75 14.78
C GLU A 71 -3.43 13.52 16.10
N GLY A 72 -4.08 14.68 16.22
CA GLY A 72 -4.07 15.46 17.45
C GLY A 72 -4.64 14.70 18.65
N ARG A 73 -5.69 13.90 18.46
CA ARG A 73 -6.27 13.02 19.49
C ARG A 73 -5.30 11.91 19.89
N LEU A 74 -4.68 11.26 18.92
CA LEU A 74 -3.68 10.21 19.15
C LEU A 74 -2.46 10.77 19.91
N ASN A 75 -1.95 11.93 19.52
CA ASN A 75 -0.84 12.60 20.21
C ASN A 75 -1.20 12.98 21.66
N ARG A 76 -2.43 13.47 21.91
CA ARG A 76 -2.92 13.74 23.28
C ARG A 76 -3.04 12.48 24.12
N LEU A 77 -3.54 11.39 23.52
CA LEU A 77 -3.63 10.09 24.18
C LEU A 77 -2.24 9.61 24.58
N SER A 78 -1.26 9.64 23.65
CA SER A 78 0.13 9.25 23.90
C SER A 78 0.72 9.98 25.10
N ARG A 79 0.66 11.33 25.09
CA ARG A 79 1.18 12.17 26.17
C ARG A 79 0.52 11.88 27.52
N ARG A 80 -0.78 11.61 27.53
CA ARG A 80 -1.49 11.29 28.79
C ARG A 80 -1.01 9.98 29.37
N ILE A 81 -0.83 8.97 28.53
CA ILE A 81 -0.36 7.66 28.96
C ILE A 81 1.05 7.75 29.50
N GLU A 82 1.93 8.49 28.81
CA GLU A 82 3.30 8.79 29.27
C GLU A 82 3.31 9.50 30.63
N ASN A 83 2.43 10.49 30.84
CA ASN A 83 2.36 11.24 32.10
C ASN A 83 1.78 10.41 33.25
N ASP A 84 0.78 9.57 32.97
CA ASP A 84 0.12 8.74 33.98
C ASP A 84 1.00 7.55 34.42
N GLU A 85 2.03 7.18 33.64
CA GLU A 85 3.00 6.12 33.96
C GLU A 85 4.13 6.57 34.93
N GLY A 86 4.00 7.75 35.54
CA GLY A 86 4.97 8.41 36.43
C GLY A 86 6.02 7.51 37.08
N ASP A 87 7.28 7.71 36.68
CA ASP A 87 8.56 7.14 37.17
C ASP A 87 8.67 5.61 37.37
N GLY A 88 7.58 4.86 37.24
CA GLY A 88 7.51 3.42 37.38
C GLY A 88 7.65 2.75 36.03
N ALA A 89 8.85 2.80 35.43
CA ALA A 89 9.23 2.16 34.16
C ALA A 89 9.15 0.62 34.15
N GLY A 90 8.21 0.02 34.88
CA GLY A 90 7.89 -1.39 34.79
C GLY A 90 7.05 -1.60 33.55
N GLY A 91 7.62 -2.24 32.52
CA GLY A 91 6.94 -2.70 31.30
C GLY A 91 5.86 -3.75 31.56
N GLY A 92 4.89 -3.40 32.41
CA GLY A 92 3.70 -4.18 32.70
C GLY A 92 2.79 -4.25 31.48
N PRO A 93 1.89 -5.23 31.46
CA PRO A 93 0.90 -5.35 30.39
C PRO A 93 0.04 -4.08 30.31
N VAL A 94 -0.14 -3.60 29.09
CA VAL A 94 -1.06 -2.48 28.78
C VAL A 94 -2.47 -2.85 29.22
N ASP A 95 -3.07 -2.07 30.13
CA ASP A 95 -4.47 -2.21 30.52
C ASP A 95 -5.39 -1.59 29.45
N PRO A 96 -6.17 -2.39 28.69
CA PRO A 96 -7.03 -1.88 27.64
C PRO A 96 -8.14 -0.96 28.15
N GLU A 97 -8.65 -1.17 29.37
CA GLU A 97 -9.72 -0.33 29.93
C GLU A 97 -9.21 1.05 30.28
N ARG A 98 -7.97 1.14 30.78
CA ARG A 98 -7.29 2.42 31.00
C ARG A 98 -7.13 3.20 29.70
N PHE A 99 -6.67 2.56 28.63
CA PHE A 99 -6.56 3.19 27.30
C PHE A 99 -7.92 3.66 26.78
N ARG A 100 -8.97 2.84 26.90
CA ARG A 100 -10.34 3.22 26.54
C ARG A 100 -10.83 4.42 27.35
N GLY A 101 -10.54 4.46 28.64
CA GLY A 101 -10.85 5.59 29.52
C GLY A 101 -10.16 6.88 29.07
N ALA A 102 -8.84 6.82 28.88
CA ALA A 102 -8.05 7.96 28.42
C ALA A 102 -8.52 8.48 27.05
N TRP A 103 -8.86 7.56 26.13
CA TRP A 103 -9.43 7.91 24.83
C TRP A 103 -10.78 8.63 24.95
N ARG A 104 -11.71 8.11 25.75
CA ARG A 104 -13.02 8.74 25.98
C ARG A 104 -12.89 10.16 26.55
N ASP A 105 -11.92 10.38 27.42
CA ASP A 105 -11.66 11.70 27.99
C ASP A 105 -11.05 12.68 26.97
N CYS A 106 -10.21 12.20 26.04
CA CYS A 106 -9.71 13.02 24.94
C CYS A 106 -10.85 13.57 24.07
N ASP A 107 -11.98 12.84 23.99
CA ASP A 107 -13.16 13.23 23.21
C ASP A 107 -14.08 14.20 23.97
N ARG A 108 -14.26 13.99 25.28
CA ARG A 108 -15.12 14.85 26.13
C ARG A 108 -14.70 16.33 26.12
N ASN A 109 -13.40 16.60 26.01
CA ASN A 109 -12.88 17.96 26.00
C ASN A 109 -13.26 18.78 24.75
N ARG A 110 -13.89 18.16 23.73
CA ARG A 110 -14.35 18.84 22.52
C ARG A 110 -15.78 19.39 22.63
N GLY A 111 -16.50 19.09 23.70
CA GLY A 111 -17.94 19.42 23.82
C GLY A 111 -18.86 18.53 22.98
N ASP A 112 -18.30 17.76 22.04
CA ASP A 112 -19.00 16.82 21.16
C ASP A 112 -18.97 15.38 21.71
N ALA A 113 -19.10 15.19 23.03
CA ALA A 113 -19.16 13.83 23.56
C ALA A 113 -20.35 13.13 22.90
N PRO A 114 -20.14 12.15 21.99
CA PRO A 114 -21.27 11.46 21.40
C PRO A 114 -21.98 10.77 22.57
N ALA A 115 -23.30 10.98 22.67
CA ALA A 115 -24.14 10.11 23.50
C ALA A 115 -23.71 8.66 23.22
N GLU A 116 -23.64 7.80 24.24
CA GLU A 116 -23.27 6.38 24.09
C GLU A 116 -24.13 5.74 23.00
N LYS A 117 -23.67 5.82 21.76
CA LYS A 117 -24.26 5.16 20.62
C LYS A 117 -23.70 3.76 20.67
N GLU A 118 -24.58 2.78 20.58
CA GLU A 118 -24.19 1.39 20.38
C GLU A 118 -23.12 1.35 19.28
N THR A 119 -21.97 0.77 19.61
CA THR A 119 -20.90 0.63 18.63
C THR A 119 -21.42 -0.34 17.58
N PRO A 120 -21.56 0.09 16.31
CA PRO A 120 -22.08 -0.80 15.28
C PRO A 120 -21.16 -2.02 15.16
N ALA A 121 -21.75 -3.16 14.79
CA ALA A 121 -20.99 -4.38 14.54
C ALA A 121 -19.83 -4.12 13.57
N PHE A 122 -18.70 -4.76 13.81
CA PHE A 122 -17.53 -4.58 12.96
C PHE A 122 -17.79 -5.14 11.55
N VAL A 123 -17.74 -4.28 10.53
CA VAL A 123 -17.78 -4.63 9.12
C VAL A 123 -16.36 -4.50 8.54
N PRO A 124 -15.70 -5.55 8.04
CA PRO A 124 -14.32 -5.44 7.56
C PRO A 124 -14.18 -4.61 6.27
N GLN A 125 -15.21 -4.53 5.44
CA GLN A 125 -15.21 -3.82 4.15
C GLN A 125 -15.45 -2.31 4.31
N LYS A 126 -15.04 -1.54 3.29
CA LYS A 126 -15.31 -0.09 3.17
C LYS A 126 -14.83 0.72 4.38
N ARG A 127 -13.68 0.31 4.93
CA ARG A 127 -13.05 1.01 6.05
C ARG A 127 -12.09 2.07 5.54
N ASP A 128 -12.03 3.16 6.29
CA ASP A 128 -11.09 4.25 6.06
C ASP A 128 -9.65 3.77 6.37
N ALA A 129 -8.95 3.35 5.33
CA ALA A 129 -7.58 2.82 5.44
C ALA A 129 -6.62 3.84 6.04
N THR A 130 -6.81 5.15 5.77
CA THR A 130 -6.02 6.21 6.38
C THR A 130 -6.18 6.22 7.89
N LYS A 131 -7.42 6.19 8.41
CA LYS A 131 -7.68 6.13 9.87
C LYS A 131 -7.06 4.87 10.49
N GLN A 132 -7.09 3.73 9.79
CA GLN A 132 -6.44 2.50 10.25
C GLN A 132 -4.92 2.62 10.35
N LEU A 133 -4.25 3.23 9.37
CA LEU A 133 -2.81 3.45 9.41
C LEU A 133 -2.40 4.42 10.53
N LEU A 134 -3.18 5.50 10.71
CA LEU A 134 -2.94 6.48 11.77
C LEU A 134 -3.10 5.85 13.16
N SER A 135 -4.22 5.17 13.42
CA SER A 135 -4.52 4.62 14.75
C SER A 135 -3.83 3.30 15.05
N GLY A 136 -3.62 2.44 14.06
CA GLY A 136 -3.01 1.12 14.22
C GLY A 136 -1.48 1.15 14.20
N PHE A 137 -0.87 1.95 13.32
CA PHE A 137 0.58 1.98 13.13
C PHE A 137 1.25 3.27 13.64
N GLY A 138 0.47 4.27 14.05
CA GLY A 138 1.01 5.56 14.48
C GLY A 138 1.62 6.36 13.33
N PHE A 139 1.17 6.12 12.10
CA PHE A 139 1.59 6.87 10.91
C PHE A 139 0.90 8.24 10.86
N ARG A 140 1.35 9.13 9.97
CA ARG A 140 0.79 10.48 9.82
C ARG A 140 0.61 10.85 8.36
N VAL A 141 -0.40 11.68 8.10
CA VAL A 141 -0.62 12.32 6.81
C VAL A 141 0.43 13.40 6.61
N THR A 142 1.35 13.21 5.69
CA THR A 142 2.45 14.14 5.40
C THR A 142 2.34 14.80 4.02
N GLY A 143 1.34 14.42 3.24
CA GLY A 143 1.03 15.08 1.99
C GLY A 143 -0.42 14.89 1.58
N ARG A 144 -0.88 15.73 0.67
CA ARG A 144 -2.24 15.70 0.14
C ARG A 144 -2.31 16.15 -1.31
N ARG A 145 -3.36 15.75 -2.01
CA ARG A 145 -3.75 16.32 -3.29
C ARG A 145 -5.27 16.27 -3.42
N PHE A 146 -5.84 17.36 -3.93
CA PHE A 146 -7.23 17.42 -4.32
C PHE A 146 -7.32 18.12 -5.68
N ASP A 147 -7.88 17.44 -6.68
CA ASP A 147 -8.04 17.99 -8.04
C ASP A 147 -9.50 18.00 -8.52
N GLY A 148 -10.45 17.89 -7.58
CA GLY A 148 -11.89 17.88 -7.87
C GLY A 148 -12.40 16.54 -8.40
N ALA A 149 -11.57 15.74 -9.08
CA ALA A 149 -11.91 14.39 -9.52
C ALA A 149 -11.50 13.33 -8.49
N THR A 150 -10.35 13.52 -7.83
CA THR A 150 -9.84 12.60 -6.82
C THR A 150 -9.39 13.30 -5.54
N ARG A 151 -9.29 12.52 -4.47
CA ARG A 151 -8.71 12.89 -3.18
C ARG A 151 -7.59 11.92 -2.88
N SER A 152 -6.39 12.45 -2.69
CA SER A 152 -5.22 11.65 -2.32
C SER A 152 -4.58 12.18 -1.05
N VAL A 153 -4.16 11.25 -0.19
CA VAL A 153 -3.33 11.56 0.98
C VAL A 153 -2.07 10.70 0.95
N LEU A 154 -0.96 11.28 1.35
CA LEU A 154 0.28 10.57 1.62
C LEU A 154 0.37 10.31 3.11
N VAL A 155 0.44 9.04 3.49
CA VAL A 155 0.56 8.56 4.86
C VAL A 155 1.94 7.92 5.04
N THR A 156 2.73 8.41 5.97
CA THR A 156 4.11 7.93 6.18
C THR A 156 4.34 7.46 7.60
N SER A 157 5.29 6.55 7.74
CA SER A 157 5.88 6.25 9.04
C SER A 157 6.65 7.46 9.60
N ARG A 158 7.14 7.33 10.84
CA ARG A 158 7.93 8.39 11.49
C ARG A 158 9.23 8.71 10.77
N ASP A 159 9.86 7.71 10.15
CA ASP A 159 11.03 7.95 9.30
C ASP A 159 10.57 8.37 7.89
N PRO A 160 11.00 9.54 7.38
CA PRO A 160 10.73 9.96 6.01
C PRO A 160 11.23 8.99 4.94
N GLY A 161 12.28 8.20 5.21
CA GLY A 161 12.77 7.13 4.34
C GLY A 161 12.08 5.78 4.56
N GLY A 162 11.14 5.71 5.50
CA GLY A 162 10.37 4.51 5.81
C GLY A 162 9.23 4.24 4.82
N VAL A 163 8.27 3.42 5.25
CA VAL A 163 7.10 3.10 4.45
C VAL A 163 6.24 4.34 4.19
N GLN A 164 5.76 4.43 2.95
CA GLN A 164 4.89 5.48 2.47
C GLN A 164 3.70 4.87 1.72
N PHE A 165 2.50 5.32 2.06
CA PHE A 165 1.26 4.97 1.38
C PHE A 165 0.66 6.22 0.76
N VAL A 166 0.47 6.20 -0.55
CA VAL A 166 -0.45 7.13 -1.21
C VAL A 166 -1.82 6.45 -1.20
N ILE A 167 -2.83 7.09 -0.65
CA ILE A 167 -4.20 6.57 -0.61
C ILE A 167 -5.07 7.51 -1.41
N THR A 168 -5.66 7.01 -2.49
CA THR A 168 -6.50 7.80 -3.40
C THR A 168 -7.90 7.23 -3.49
N ALA A 169 -8.90 8.11 -3.47
CA ALA A 169 -10.29 7.77 -3.77
C ALA A 169 -10.88 8.80 -4.74
N LYS A 170 -12.00 8.44 -5.38
CA LYS A 170 -12.79 9.41 -6.14
C LYS A 170 -13.33 10.48 -5.21
N ALA A 171 -13.37 11.73 -5.69
CA ALA A 171 -14.09 12.78 -4.98
C ALA A 171 -15.59 12.42 -4.95
N GLY A 172 -16.23 12.55 -3.80
CA GLY A 172 -17.67 12.31 -3.66
C GLY A 172 -18.48 13.34 -4.45
N GLU A 173 -19.67 12.91 -4.89
CA GLU A 173 -20.66 13.80 -5.51
C GLU A 173 -20.97 14.96 -4.54
N GLY A 174 -20.73 16.21 -4.96
CA GLY A 174 -21.01 17.42 -4.18
C GLY A 174 -19.79 18.20 -3.65
N ILE A 175 -18.57 17.77 -3.95
CA ILE A 175 -17.33 18.51 -3.56
C ILE A 175 -16.81 19.37 -4.73
N SER A 176 -17.56 19.48 -5.83
CA SER A 176 -17.07 20.05 -7.10
C SER A 176 -16.89 21.57 -7.12
N ASP A 177 -17.45 22.33 -6.17
CA ASP A 177 -17.75 23.75 -6.46
C ASP A 177 -16.96 24.79 -5.63
N ALA A 178 -16.21 24.39 -4.61
CA ALA A 178 -15.61 25.36 -3.67
C ALA A 178 -14.10 25.64 -3.86
N PHE A 179 -13.36 24.78 -4.56
CA PHE A 179 -11.96 25.06 -4.91
C PHE A 179 -11.91 25.81 -6.24
N ASP A 180 -12.12 27.11 -6.10
CA ASP A 180 -12.10 28.14 -7.13
C ASP A 180 -10.91 27.91 -8.08
N SER A 181 -11.23 27.60 -9.34
CA SER A 181 -10.31 27.30 -10.44
C SER A 181 -9.45 28.50 -10.87
N ARG A 182 -9.16 29.42 -9.95
CA ARG A 182 -8.74 30.80 -10.21
C ARG A 182 -7.36 30.97 -10.81
N GLU A 183 -6.54 29.92 -10.89
CA GLU A 183 -5.25 29.98 -11.59
C GLU A 183 -5.07 28.92 -12.68
N GLY A 184 -6.10 28.11 -12.96
CA GLY A 184 -6.07 27.12 -14.03
C GLY A 184 -6.58 27.72 -15.34
N GLY A 185 -5.70 28.32 -16.14
CA GLY A 185 -6.03 28.62 -17.54
C GLY A 185 -6.56 27.37 -18.27
N PRO A 186 -7.25 27.52 -19.42
CA PRO A 186 -7.96 26.43 -20.12
C PRO A 186 -7.11 25.22 -20.60
N GLY A 187 -5.83 25.14 -20.23
CA GLY A 187 -4.95 23.98 -20.37
C GLY A 187 -4.52 23.32 -19.04
N GLY A 188 -5.10 23.70 -17.90
CA GLY A 188 -4.69 23.25 -16.56
C GLY A 188 -5.34 21.97 -16.04
N ARG A 189 -6.06 21.21 -16.88
CA ARG A 189 -6.64 19.91 -16.46
C ARG A 189 -5.54 18.87 -16.23
N ASP A 190 -5.57 18.26 -15.04
CA ASP A 190 -4.79 17.13 -14.55
C ASP A 190 -3.45 16.88 -15.20
N GLN A 191 -2.49 17.71 -14.77
CA GLN A 191 -1.10 17.55 -15.12
C GLN A 191 -0.50 16.22 -14.64
N TYR A 192 -1.09 15.55 -13.64
CA TYR A 192 -0.51 14.38 -12.98
C TYR A 192 -1.34 13.12 -13.26
N LYS A 193 -0.98 12.41 -14.34
CA LYS A 193 -1.75 11.24 -14.83
C LYS A 193 -1.93 10.11 -13.84
N HIS A 194 -1.04 9.99 -12.86
CA HIS A 194 -1.08 8.97 -11.83
C HIS A 194 -2.13 9.24 -10.72
N PHE A 195 -2.82 10.38 -10.77
CA PHE A 195 -3.99 10.73 -9.95
C PHE A 195 -5.29 10.78 -10.77
N ASP A 196 -5.26 10.46 -12.06
CA ASP A 196 -6.45 10.49 -12.90
C ASP A 196 -7.51 9.51 -12.38
N SER A 197 -8.74 10.01 -12.22
CA SER A 197 -9.90 9.22 -11.78
C SER A 197 -10.18 7.99 -12.67
N ALA A 198 -9.78 8.04 -13.94
CA ALA A 198 -9.89 6.92 -14.86
C ALA A 198 -9.07 5.69 -14.40
N ASN A 199 -7.94 5.90 -13.72
CA ASN A 199 -7.15 4.79 -13.18
C ASN A 199 -7.92 4.05 -12.06
N LEU A 200 -8.68 4.79 -11.25
CA LEU A 200 -9.52 4.19 -10.22
C LEU A 200 -10.61 3.34 -10.87
N ASP A 201 -11.29 3.84 -11.91
CA ASP A 201 -12.32 3.09 -12.62
C ASP A 201 -11.79 1.76 -13.18
N VAL A 202 -10.62 1.79 -13.82
CA VAL A 202 -9.98 0.58 -14.35
C VAL A 202 -9.65 -0.40 -13.22
N PHE A 203 -9.06 0.09 -12.13
CA PHE A 203 -8.70 -0.73 -10.97
C PHE A 203 -9.92 -1.40 -10.32
N PHE A 204 -10.94 -0.61 -9.96
CA PHE A 204 -12.14 -1.12 -9.28
C PHE A 204 -12.87 -2.14 -10.15
N LYS A 205 -12.99 -1.86 -11.46
CA LYS A 205 -13.55 -2.82 -12.41
C LYS A 205 -12.78 -4.14 -12.44
N ALA A 206 -11.45 -4.09 -12.44
CA ALA A 206 -10.59 -5.28 -12.40
C ALA A 206 -10.69 -6.04 -11.06
N HIS A 207 -10.98 -5.34 -9.96
CA HIS A 207 -10.98 -5.90 -8.60
C HIS A 207 -12.38 -6.17 -8.01
N SER A 208 -13.41 -6.24 -8.86
CA SER A 208 -14.81 -6.45 -8.43
C SER A 208 -15.29 -5.39 -7.44
N ASP A 209 -15.03 -4.12 -7.76
CA ASP A 209 -15.40 -2.94 -6.98
C ASP A 209 -14.89 -2.96 -5.53
N ARG A 210 -13.70 -3.54 -5.31
CA ARG A 210 -13.04 -3.55 -4.00
C ARG A 210 -11.84 -2.62 -3.98
N GLN A 211 -11.71 -1.88 -2.88
CA GLN A 211 -10.46 -1.19 -2.57
C GLN A 211 -9.29 -2.17 -2.42
N GLY A 212 -8.09 -1.71 -2.74
CA GLY A 212 -6.90 -2.53 -2.68
C GLY A 212 -5.66 -1.79 -3.14
N ILE A 213 -4.55 -2.52 -3.19
CA ILE A 213 -3.30 -1.93 -3.59
C ILE A 213 -3.18 -1.96 -5.11
N ALA A 214 -3.14 -0.78 -5.71
CA ALA A 214 -3.15 -0.61 -7.16
C ALA A 214 -1.76 -0.47 -7.75
N VAL A 215 -0.81 0.10 -7.00
CA VAL A 215 0.53 0.41 -7.53
C VAL A 215 1.61 0.08 -6.51
N LEU A 216 2.65 -0.61 -6.97
CA LEU A 216 3.94 -0.69 -6.29
C LEU A 216 4.92 0.27 -6.99
N ALA A 217 5.43 1.26 -6.25
CA ALA A 217 6.29 2.27 -6.82
C ALA A 217 7.75 2.12 -6.39
N PHE A 218 8.63 2.40 -7.34
CA PHE A 218 10.08 2.41 -7.19
C PHE A 218 10.65 3.79 -7.51
N GLU A 219 11.64 4.22 -6.75
CA GLU A 219 12.49 5.34 -7.11
C GLU A 219 13.62 4.83 -8.00
N VAL A 220 13.87 5.51 -9.11
CA VAL A 220 14.95 5.19 -10.04
C VAL A 220 16.10 6.16 -9.76
N THR A 221 17.22 5.64 -9.28
CA THR A 221 18.43 6.44 -9.11
C THR A 221 19.15 6.54 -10.45
N PRO A 222 19.28 7.73 -11.04
CA PRO A 222 19.88 7.88 -12.36
C PRO A 222 21.37 7.52 -12.31
N LEU A 223 21.75 6.52 -13.10
CA LEU A 223 23.14 6.14 -13.40
C LEU A 223 23.38 6.24 -14.91
N PRO A 224 24.63 6.35 -15.38
CA PRO A 224 24.93 6.38 -16.82
C PRO A 224 24.35 5.18 -17.60
N SER A 225 24.27 4.01 -16.97
CA SER A 225 23.72 2.77 -17.54
C SER A 225 22.23 2.56 -17.23
N SER A 226 21.65 3.33 -16.31
CA SER A 226 20.36 3.02 -15.69
C SER A 226 19.52 4.28 -15.52
N SER A 227 18.43 4.35 -16.27
CA SER A 227 17.48 5.47 -16.22
C SER A 227 16.07 4.96 -16.42
N ILE A 228 15.09 5.78 -16.06
CA ILE A 228 13.68 5.49 -16.33
C ILE A 228 13.41 5.31 -17.84
N SER A 229 14.17 6.01 -18.70
CA SER A 229 14.11 5.81 -20.15
C SER A 229 14.65 4.44 -20.59
N THR A 230 15.67 3.93 -19.90
CA THR A 230 16.19 2.56 -20.12
C THR A 230 15.12 1.53 -19.77
N ILE A 231 14.44 1.68 -18.63
CA ILE A 231 13.33 0.81 -18.22
C ILE A 231 12.20 0.85 -19.26
N HIS A 232 11.76 2.04 -19.65
CA HIS A 232 10.75 2.23 -20.70
C HIS A 232 11.13 1.53 -22.01
N SER A 233 12.38 1.71 -22.47
CA SER A 233 12.88 1.10 -23.72
C SER A 233 12.79 -0.43 -23.68
N ARG A 234 13.12 -1.05 -22.54
CA ARG A 234 13.00 -2.51 -22.36
C ARG A 234 11.56 -2.97 -22.41
N TYR A 235 10.66 -2.33 -21.66
CA TYR A 235 9.23 -2.65 -21.76
C TYR A 235 8.70 -2.47 -23.18
N SER A 236 9.07 -1.39 -23.87
CA SER A 236 8.63 -1.10 -25.25
C SER A 236 9.07 -2.19 -26.24
N LYS A 237 10.28 -2.71 -26.06
CA LYS A 237 10.86 -3.71 -26.94
C LYS A 237 10.42 -5.14 -26.62
N LEU A 238 10.38 -5.49 -25.34
CA LEU A 238 10.23 -6.88 -24.88
C LEU A 238 8.81 -7.18 -24.41
N HIS A 239 8.11 -6.20 -23.84
CA HIS A 239 6.77 -6.37 -23.28
C HIS A 239 5.82 -5.22 -23.63
N PRO A 240 5.62 -4.90 -24.92
CA PRO A 240 4.85 -3.73 -25.34
C PRO A 240 3.39 -3.76 -24.86
N LYS A 241 2.82 -4.96 -24.62
CA LYS A 241 1.46 -5.10 -24.08
C LYS A 241 1.32 -4.63 -22.63
N LEU A 242 2.41 -4.61 -21.86
CA LEU A 242 2.41 -4.11 -20.48
C LEU A 242 2.56 -2.59 -20.40
N LEU A 243 2.76 -1.88 -21.52
CA LEU A 243 2.83 -0.42 -21.54
C LEU A 243 1.44 0.17 -21.78
N PRO A 244 0.87 0.91 -20.80
CA PRO A 244 -0.34 1.66 -21.01
C PRO A 244 -0.16 2.67 -22.17
N PRO A 245 -1.21 2.95 -22.96
CA PRO A 245 -1.14 3.87 -24.09
C PRO A 245 -0.59 5.26 -23.72
N GLU A 246 -0.89 5.76 -22.53
CA GLU A 246 -0.42 7.05 -22.03
C GLU A 246 1.12 7.11 -21.84
N TYR A 247 1.79 5.96 -21.74
CA TYR A 247 3.24 5.84 -21.60
C TYR A 247 3.93 5.29 -22.85
N SER A 248 3.22 5.06 -23.95
CA SER A 248 3.81 4.46 -25.16
C SER A 248 4.89 5.32 -25.83
N ALA A 249 4.84 6.64 -25.60
CA ALA A 249 5.81 7.61 -26.12
C ALA A 249 7.01 7.82 -25.19
N GLY A 250 6.99 7.24 -23.98
CA GLY A 250 8.03 7.45 -22.97
C GLY A 250 7.49 7.84 -21.60
N PRO A 251 8.39 7.97 -20.61
CA PRO A 251 8.08 8.50 -19.29
C PRO A 251 7.53 9.93 -19.37
N LEU A 252 6.50 10.24 -18.59
CA LEU A 252 5.93 11.58 -18.49
C LEU A 252 6.83 12.45 -17.60
N THR A 253 7.10 13.69 -18.02
CA THR A 253 7.87 14.67 -17.23
C THR A 253 6.92 15.72 -16.67
N TYR A 254 6.98 15.96 -15.36
CA TYR A 254 6.13 16.93 -14.67
C TYR A 254 6.84 18.27 -14.40
N LYS A 255 6.11 19.24 -13.83
CA LYS A 255 6.58 20.62 -13.56
C LYS A 255 7.84 20.69 -12.70
N ASP A 256 7.98 19.77 -11.76
CA ASP A 256 9.14 19.62 -10.87
C ASP A 256 10.28 18.82 -11.52
N GLU A 257 10.23 18.65 -12.84
CA GLU A 257 11.17 17.88 -13.67
C GLU A 257 11.23 16.38 -13.32
N ALA A 258 10.41 15.93 -12.38
CA ALA A 258 10.30 14.52 -12.06
C ALA A 258 9.69 13.77 -13.23
N LYS A 259 10.24 12.57 -13.49
CA LYS A 259 9.77 11.66 -14.53
C LYS A 259 9.04 10.50 -13.90
N VAL A 260 7.89 10.15 -14.44
CA VAL A 260 7.11 9.00 -14.01
C VAL A 260 6.83 8.10 -15.20
N LEU A 261 6.95 6.81 -14.99
CA LEU A 261 6.57 5.74 -15.91
C LEU A 261 5.69 4.77 -15.13
N GLU A 262 4.54 4.40 -15.68
CA GLU A 262 3.76 3.28 -15.17
C GLU A 262 3.67 2.18 -16.23
N VAL A 263 3.68 0.95 -15.76
CA VAL A 263 3.49 -0.27 -16.56
C VAL A 263 2.51 -1.17 -15.84
N TYR A 264 1.75 -1.97 -16.57
CA TYR A 264 0.98 -3.06 -15.97
C TYR A 264 1.94 -4.11 -15.40
N ALA A 265 1.62 -4.61 -14.21
CA ALA A 265 2.55 -5.47 -13.46
C ALA A 265 2.63 -6.90 -14.02
N TYR A 266 1.55 -7.40 -14.64
CA TYR A 266 1.49 -8.78 -15.13
C TYR A 266 0.61 -8.94 -16.36
N TYR A 267 0.83 -10.06 -17.04
CA TYR A 267 -0.04 -10.59 -18.09
C TYR A 267 -1.21 -11.36 -17.46
N GLU A 268 -2.39 -11.36 -18.10
CA GLU A 268 -3.54 -12.17 -17.67
C GLU A 268 -3.28 -13.69 -17.80
N GLY A 269 -2.33 -14.08 -18.66
CA GLY A 269 -1.92 -15.46 -18.90
C GLY A 269 -0.46 -15.53 -19.33
N ASP A 270 -0.22 -16.08 -20.53
CA ASP A 270 1.14 -16.32 -21.02
C ASP A 270 1.86 -15.02 -21.43
N THR A 271 3.08 -14.83 -20.92
CA THR A 271 3.95 -13.69 -21.21
C THR A 271 4.11 -13.46 -22.71
N GLY A 272 3.91 -12.20 -23.12
CA GLY A 272 4.06 -11.76 -24.51
C GLY A 272 2.92 -12.19 -25.45
N THR A 273 2.05 -13.10 -25.01
CA THR A 273 0.96 -13.64 -25.83
C THR A 273 -0.40 -13.13 -25.36
N SER A 274 -0.72 -13.26 -24.07
CA SER A 274 -1.98 -12.75 -23.52
C SER A 274 -1.97 -11.22 -23.42
N ASP A 275 -3.10 -10.64 -23.05
CA ASP A 275 -3.19 -9.21 -22.73
C ASP A 275 -2.68 -8.94 -21.31
N ALA A 276 -2.54 -7.66 -20.98
CA ALA A 276 -2.09 -7.21 -19.67
C ALA A 276 -3.24 -7.25 -18.66
N ASP A 277 -2.94 -7.66 -17.43
CA ASP A 277 -3.84 -7.38 -16.32
C ASP A 277 -3.78 -5.89 -15.99
N VAL A 278 -4.92 -5.23 -16.17
CA VAL A 278 -5.01 -3.78 -16.00
C VAL A 278 -5.22 -3.35 -14.55
N GLY A 279 -5.32 -4.31 -13.63
CA GLY A 279 -5.64 -4.10 -12.23
C GLY A 279 -4.45 -3.64 -11.39
N THR A 280 -3.23 -4.08 -11.66
CA THR A 280 -2.06 -3.66 -10.86
C THR A 280 -0.98 -3.05 -11.74
N ARG A 281 -0.35 -1.98 -11.26
CA ARG A 281 0.75 -1.29 -11.95
C ARG A 281 2.05 -1.33 -11.15
N LEU A 282 3.17 -1.31 -11.87
CA LEU A 282 4.46 -0.87 -11.32
C LEU A 282 4.68 0.58 -11.74
N ARG A 283 5.12 1.40 -10.80
CA ARG A 283 5.45 2.81 -11.05
C ARG A 283 6.94 3.03 -10.83
N PHE A 284 7.56 3.75 -11.74
CA PHE A 284 8.94 4.19 -11.63
C PHE A 284 8.95 5.70 -11.56
N VAL A 285 9.62 6.25 -10.55
CA VAL A 285 9.74 7.69 -10.32
C VAL A 285 11.22 8.05 -10.36
N GLN A 286 11.62 8.93 -11.27
CA GLN A 286 12.98 9.47 -11.34
C GLN A 286 12.94 10.96 -11.04
N ARG A 287 13.59 11.38 -9.95
CA ARG A 287 13.66 12.78 -9.56
C ARG A 287 14.73 13.54 -10.34
N SER A 288 14.56 14.85 -10.50
CA SER A 288 15.62 15.72 -11.03
C SER A 288 16.75 15.86 -10.00
N THR A 289 17.98 15.69 -10.46
CA THR A 289 19.19 15.82 -9.62
C THR A 289 19.36 17.23 -9.07
N ALA A 290 18.78 18.24 -9.71
CA ALA A 290 18.81 19.63 -9.26
C ALA A 290 18.06 19.86 -7.93
N GLY A 291 17.14 18.97 -7.55
CA GLY A 291 16.34 19.06 -6.32
C GLY A 291 16.88 18.29 -5.12
N ALA A 292 18.00 17.57 -5.27
CA ALA A 292 18.50 16.65 -4.23
C ALA A 292 19.14 17.36 -3.00
N GLY A 293 19.36 18.67 -3.07
CA GLY A 293 20.08 19.42 -2.04
C GLY A 293 19.26 19.92 -0.84
N SER A 294 17.92 19.88 -0.89
CA SER A 294 17.09 20.36 0.22
C SER A 294 16.56 19.19 1.05
N ASN A 295 17.08 19.04 2.27
CA ASN A 295 16.69 18.06 3.31
C ASN A 295 15.23 18.18 3.81
N LYS A 296 14.34 18.86 3.09
CA LYS A 296 12.91 18.91 3.41
C LYS A 296 12.27 17.62 2.94
N MET A 297 11.56 16.93 3.84
CA MET A 297 10.77 15.71 3.59
C MET A 297 10.28 15.69 2.15
N SER A 298 10.98 14.96 1.29
CA SER A 298 10.66 15.00 -0.13
C SER A 298 9.48 14.09 -0.32
N CYS A 299 8.31 14.69 -0.44
CA CYS A 299 7.17 14.00 -1.01
C CYS A 299 7.61 13.39 -2.35
N ILE A 300 7.61 12.05 -2.43
CA ILE A 300 8.29 11.34 -3.53
C ILE A 300 7.48 11.42 -4.82
N LEU A 301 6.15 11.50 -4.71
CA LEU A 301 5.26 11.50 -5.87
C LEU A 301 4.89 12.94 -6.28
N PRO A 302 5.21 13.36 -7.52
CA PRO A 302 4.93 14.71 -8.01
C PRO A 302 3.45 15.09 -7.93
N GLY A 303 3.15 16.33 -7.53
CA GLY A 303 1.79 16.85 -7.50
C GLY A 303 1.05 16.70 -6.17
N LEU A 304 1.68 16.09 -5.16
CA LEU A 304 1.27 16.16 -3.76
C LEU A 304 1.83 17.42 -3.10
N GLU A 305 0.99 18.08 -2.31
CA GLU A 305 1.35 19.17 -1.41
C GLU A 305 1.79 18.60 -0.07
N THR A 306 2.91 19.06 0.49
CA THR A 306 3.33 18.68 1.84
C THR A 306 2.36 19.19 2.89
N VAL A 307 2.09 18.36 3.89
CA VAL A 307 1.29 18.70 5.07
C VAL A 307 2.15 18.44 6.31
N GLU A 308 2.20 19.42 7.21
CA GLU A 308 2.93 19.27 8.48
C GLU A 308 2.33 18.15 9.33
N ALA A 309 3.20 17.36 9.97
CA ALA A 309 2.80 16.22 10.80
C ALA A 309 3.60 16.18 12.09
N GLU A 310 2.92 15.87 13.20
CA GLU A 310 3.53 15.66 14.51
C GLU A 310 3.44 14.17 14.87
N PHE A 311 4.61 13.54 14.98
CA PHE A 311 4.74 12.15 15.46
C PHE A 311 4.96 12.15 16.97
N ASP A 312 4.19 11.35 17.69
CA ASP A 312 4.35 11.19 19.14
C ASP A 312 5.48 10.18 19.49
N SER A 313 5.68 9.91 20.78
CA SER A 313 6.73 8.98 21.22
C SER A 313 6.42 7.52 20.84
N ASN A 314 5.13 7.18 20.69
CA ASN A 314 4.62 5.87 20.31
C ASN A 314 4.62 5.64 18.79
N SER A 315 4.68 6.70 17.98
CA SER A 315 4.93 6.60 16.54
C SER A 315 6.30 5.97 16.28
N ARG A 316 6.30 4.85 15.55
CA ARG A 316 7.50 4.11 15.18
C ARG A 316 7.81 4.26 13.70
N ALA A 317 9.10 4.22 13.37
CA ALA A 317 9.53 3.99 12.00
C ALA A 317 9.13 2.57 11.58
N ALA A 318 8.73 2.42 10.32
CA ALA A 318 8.42 1.15 9.71
C ALA A 318 8.95 1.16 8.28
N TYR A 319 9.32 -0.01 7.76
CA TYR A 319 9.91 -0.15 6.44
C TYR A 319 9.21 -1.30 5.72
N CYS A 320 9.07 -1.16 4.40
CA CYS A 320 8.60 -2.27 3.57
C CYS A 320 9.74 -3.27 3.42
N ASP A 321 9.56 -4.45 4.00
CA ASP A 321 10.49 -5.55 3.79
C ASP A 321 10.22 -6.16 2.41
N HIS A 322 9.02 -6.70 2.22
CA HIS A 322 8.63 -7.31 0.95
C HIS A 322 7.16 -7.12 0.60
N TRP A 323 6.91 -7.37 -0.68
CA TRP A 323 5.63 -7.41 -1.34
C TRP A 323 5.39 -8.83 -1.84
N VAL A 324 4.16 -9.33 -1.66
CA VAL A 324 3.76 -10.64 -2.20
C VAL A 324 2.65 -10.44 -3.21
N SER A 325 2.83 -10.99 -4.41
CA SER A 325 1.78 -11.03 -5.44
C SER A 325 1.34 -12.47 -5.70
N ASN A 326 0.03 -12.65 -5.82
CA ASN A 326 -0.54 -13.77 -6.54
C ASN A 326 -0.46 -13.49 -8.04
N VAL A 327 0.07 -14.43 -8.82
CA VAL A 327 0.21 -14.32 -10.28
C VAL A 327 -0.24 -15.60 -10.95
N VAL A 328 -0.83 -15.49 -12.15
CA VAL A 328 -1.25 -16.65 -12.95
C VAL A 328 -0.03 -17.46 -13.42
N SER A 329 1.00 -16.77 -13.92
CA SER A 329 2.25 -17.38 -14.37
C SER A 329 3.44 -16.83 -13.58
N ARG A 330 3.93 -17.61 -12.61
CA ARG A 330 5.11 -17.27 -11.81
C ARG A 330 6.35 -17.09 -12.69
N THR A 331 6.60 -18.03 -13.59
CA THR A 331 7.75 -18.00 -14.50
C THR A 331 7.67 -16.81 -15.45
N GLY A 332 6.48 -16.53 -15.98
CA GLY A 332 6.24 -15.39 -16.86
C GLY A 332 6.47 -14.04 -16.18
N PHE A 333 6.00 -13.90 -14.93
CA PHE A 333 6.21 -12.71 -14.12
C PHE A 333 7.69 -12.50 -13.77
N LEU A 334 8.36 -13.53 -13.28
CA LEU A 334 9.79 -13.47 -12.93
C LEU A 334 10.66 -13.19 -14.17
N GLY A 335 10.35 -13.79 -15.31
CA GLY A 335 11.01 -13.51 -16.58
C GLY A 335 10.86 -12.05 -16.99
N THR A 336 9.65 -11.50 -16.88
CA THR A 336 9.38 -10.08 -17.18
C THR A 336 10.20 -9.14 -16.29
N LEU A 337 10.25 -9.39 -14.97
CA LEU A 337 11.05 -8.56 -14.05
C LEU A 337 12.55 -8.70 -14.29
N ASN A 338 13.01 -9.89 -14.68
CA ASN A 338 14.40 -10.10 -15.05
C ASN A 338 14.78 -9.34 -16.32
N GLU A 339 13.98 -9.47 -17.38
CA GLU A 339 14.21 -8.85 -18.68
C GLU A 339 14.15 -7.31 -18.61
N THR A 340 13.29 -6.76 -17.75
CA THR A 340 13.08 -5.31 -17.67
C THR A 340 13.92 -4.62 -16.60
N LEU A 341 14.09 -5.25 -15.44
CA LEU A 341 14.75 -4.65 -14.27
C LEU A 341 16.07 -5.34 -13.89
N GLY A 342 16.36 -6.51 -14.46
CA GLY A 342 17.49 -7.35 -14.04
C GLY A 342 17.22 -8.12 -12.75
N PHE A 343 15.97 -8.16 -12.25
CA PHE A 343 15.65 -8.84 -11.01
C PHE A 343 15.82 -10.35 -11.16
N THR A 344 16.61 -10.94 -10.27
CA THR A 344 16.78 -12.39 -10.20
C THR A 344 16.06 -12.92 -8.96
N PRO A 345 15.36 -14.06 -9.06
CA PRO A 345 14.87 -14.76 -7.87
C PRO A 345 16.07 -15.12 -7.02
N LYS A 346 16.00 -14.85 -5.71
CA LYS A 346 17.08 -15.27 -4.80
C LYS A 346 16.70 -16.43 -3.88
N VAL A 347 15.40 -16.68 -3.73
CA VAL A 347 14.86 -17.84 -3.03
C VAL A 347 13.71 -18.41 -3.83
N ASP A 348 13.66 -19.72 -3.93
CA ASP A 348 12.66 -20.44 -4.69
C ASP A 348 11.66 -21.09 -3.73
N PHE A 349 10.42 -20.59 -3.73
CA PHE A 349 9.30 -21.25 -3.05
C PHE A 349 8.36 -21.79 -4.11
N ASN A 350 7.87 -23.00 -3.85
CA ASN A 350 6.79 -23.60 -4.64
C ASN A 350 5.43 -22.88 -4.43
N ALA A 351 5.36 -21.78 -3.67
CA ALA A 351 4.15 -20.99 -3.45
C ALA A 351 4.46 -19.48 -3.31
N GLY A 352 3.88 -18.66 -4.19
CA GLY A 352 3.86 -17.18 -4.11
C GLY A 352 5.15 -16.47 -4.58
N VAL A 353 5.02 -15.37 -5.31
CA VAL A 353 6.17 -14.52 -5.69
C VAL A 353 6.35 -13.39 -4.67
N VAL A 354 7.57 -13.24 -4.16
CA VAL A 354 7.98 -12.24 -3.17
C VAL A 354 8.96 -11.25 -3.82
N ALA A 355 8.70 -9.95 -3.75
CA ALA A 355 9.63 -8.88 -4.17
C ALA A 355 9.96 -7.97 -2.98
N ALA A 356 11.25 -7.87 -2.59
CA ALA A 356 11.72 -7.14 -1.43
C ALA A 356 12.52 -5.88 -1.80
N GLY A 357 12.39 -4.80 -1.02
CA GLY A 357 13.14 -3.55 -1.18
C GLY A 357 14.61 -3.70 -0.77
N GLU A 358 15.51 -3.05 -1.53
CA GLU A 358 16.97 -3.23 -1.59
C GLU A 358 17.39 -4.69 -1.89
N ALA A 359 17.96 -4.91 -3.08
CA ALA A 359 18.04 -6.20 -3.74
C ALA A 359 18.86 -7.28 -3.00
N ARG A 360 18.29 -7.93 -1.96
CA ARG A 360 18.59 -9.30 -1.47
C ARG A 360 17.29 -10.00 -1.00
N ILE A 361 16.71 -10.87 -1.85
CA ILE A 361 15.55 -11.69 -1.48
C ILE A 361 16.11 -12.84 -0.62
N GLU A 362 15.80 -12.87 0.65
CA GLU A 362 16.06 -14.02 1.52
C GLU A 362 14.72 -14.40 2.11
N SER A 363 14.45 -15.69 2.19
CA SER A 363 13.28 -16.19 2.89
C SER A 363 13.74 -17.24 3.84
N THR A 364 13.75 -16.84 5.09
CA THR A 364 12.92 -17.38 6.14
C THR A 364 13.00 -16.34 7.24
N VAL A 365 11.98 -16.31 8.10
CA VAL A 365 11.98 -15.46 9.29
C VAL A 365 13.23 -15.74 10.14
N THR A 366 14.30 -14.98 9.92
CA THR A 366 15.43 -14.72 10.83
C THR A 366 16.13 -13.46 10.31
N GLY A 367 16.20 -12.45 11.18
CA GLY A 367 16.47 -11.06 10.82
C GLY A 367 17.81 -10.77 10.17
N ASN A 368 17.83 -9.67 9.42
CA ASN A 368 19.06 -9.09 8.87
C ASN A 368 19.50 -7.85 9.65
N ASP A 369 20.83 -7.78 9.79
CA ASP A 369 21.60 -6.90 10.64
C ASP A 369 21.47 -5.42 10.26
N ALA A 370 20.81 -4.64 11.12
CA ALA A 370 21.16 -3.23 11.28
C ALA A 370 22.36 -3.15 12.24
N PRO A 371 23.32 -2.22 12.07
CA PRO A 371 24.47 -2.05 12.96
C PRO A 371 24.07 -1.36 14.28
N THR A 372 22.93 -1.75 14.86
CA THR A 372 22.47 -1.31 16.17
C THR A 372 22.40 -2.53 17.08
N LEU A 373 23.36 -2.61 18.00
CA LEU A 373 23.49 -3.65 19.02
C LEU A 373 22.19 -3.85 19.80
N VAL A 374 21.41 -4.86 19.42
CA VAL A 374 20.35 -5.42 20.25
C VAL A 374 20.89 -6.72 20.85
N SER A 375 21.28 -6.68 22.13
CA SER A 375 22.15 -7.66 22.78
C SER A 375 21.49 -8.97 23.22
N THR A 376 20.22 -9.22 22.92
CA THR A 376 19.55 -10.45 23.39
C THR A 376 18.61 -11.08 22.37
N LYS A 377 18.85 -12.36 22.08
CA LYS A 377 18.08 -13.25 21.18
C LYS A 377 16.58 -13.34 21.53
N GLY A 378 16.20 -12.99 22.76
CA GLY A 378 14.80 -12.95 23.23
C GLY A 378 14.03 -11.68 22.85
N SER A 379 14.72 -10.61 22.46
CA SER A 379 14.08 -9.35 22.02
C SER A 379 13.79 -9.34 20.51
N THR A 380 14.60 -10.04 19.72
CA THR A 380 14.48 -10.14 18.27
C THR A 380 13.21 -10.86 17.82
N LEU A 381 12.74 -11.87 18.58
CA LEU A 381 11.48 -12.59 18.30
C LEU A 381 10.22 -11.84 18.76
N LYS A 382 10.37 -10.74 19.51
CA LYS A 382 9.23 -9.88 19.93
C LYS A 382 9.03 -8.67 19.03
N ASP A 383 10.02 -8.29 18.22
CA ASP A 383 9.93 -7.08 17.40
C ASP A 383 9.33 -7.38 16.02
N GLN A 384 8.00 -7.55 15.98
CA GLN A 384 7.20 -7.70 14.75
C GLN A 384 7.02 -6.38 13.98
N ARG A 385 8.05 -5.52 13.88
CA ARG A 385 7.98 -4.19 13.22
C ARG A 385 8.06 -4.24 11.69
N GLN A 386 7.66 -5.37 11.10
CA GLN A 386 7.62 -5.57 9.66
C GLN A 386 6.17 -5.48 9.21
N VAL A 387 5.90 -4.59 8.26
CA VAL A 387 4.59 -4.56 7.61
C VAL A 387 4.63 -5.62 6.51
N TYR A 388 4.06 -6.79 6.81
CA TYR A 388 3.74 -7.76 5.78
C TYR A 388 2.48 -7.25 5.08
N LEU A 389 2.59 -7.01 3.78
CA LEU A 389 1.43 -6.78 2.93
C LEU A 389 1.11 -8.10 2.23
N PRO A 390 0.33 -9.01 2.84
CA PRO A 390 -0.22 -10.13 2.11
C PRO A 390 -1.27 -9.56 1.16
N ILE A 391 -0.99 -9.65 -0.14
CA ILE A 391 -1.90 -9.12 -1.15
C ILE A 391 -2.55 -10.29 -1.83
N ASN A 392 -3.81 -10.49 -1.46
CA ASN A 392 -4.69 -11.34 -2.24
C ASN A 392 -5.23 -10.50 -3.40
N ASN A 393 -4.41 -10.27 -4.42
CA ASN A 393 -4.89 -9.81 -5.71
C ASN A 393 -5.77 -10.94 -6.21
N ALA A 394 -7.08 -10.72 -6.22
CA ALA A 394 -8.04 -11.78 -6.47
C ALA A 394 -7.93 -12.25 -7.91
N LEU A 395 -7.14 -13.30 -8.11
CA LEU A 395 -7.07 -14.05 -9.38
C LEU A 395 -8.24 -15.04 -9.49
N SER A 396 -9.22 -14.96 -8.58
CA SER A 396 -10.42 -15.79 -8.55
C SER A 396 -11.64 -14.98 -8.09
N GLN A 397 -12.85 -15.48 -8.37
CA GLN A 397 -14.10 -14.92 -7.83
C GLN A 397 -14.18 -14.88 -6.30
N VAL A 398 -13.27 -15.57 -5.59
CA VAL A 398 -13.33 -15.75 -4.13
C VAL A 398 -12.27 -14.92 -3.39
N GLY A 399 -11.32 -14.29 -4.12
CA GLY A 399 -10.09 -13.78 -3.53
C GLY A 399 -9.01 -14.83 -3.65
#